data_AF-A0A450XNI3-F1
#
_entry.id   AF-A0A450XNI3-F1
#
_cell.length_a   1.000
_cell.length_b   1.000
_cell.length_c   1.000
_cell.angle_alpha   90.00
_cell.angle_beta   90.00
_cell.angle_gamma   90.00
#
_symmetry.space_group_name_H-M   'P 1'
#
loop_
_entity.id
_entity.type
_entity.pdbx_description
1 polymer ?
#
loop_
_entity_poly.entity_id
_entity_poly.type
_entity_poly.pdbx_seq_one_letter_code
_entity_poly.pdbx_strand_id
1 'polypeptide(L)'
;MDSPPNRKHPTAGFFRRMAATTYDAFLVAAILLFAHLPLQLLFDTIAIGPEHPWRPAYQLYLIGVWFLYFGWCWMRGQTLGMRAWRIYLQGENGKAVT
;
A
#
# COMPACT_ATOMS: atom_id res chain seq x y z
N MET A 1 -13.41 -36.58 -16.00
CA MET A 1 -12.76 -35.27 -15.80
C MET A 1 -13.40 -34.67 -14.57
N ASP A 2 -12.82 -34.95 -13.41
CA ASP A 2 -13.43 -34.60 -12.12
C ASP A 2 -13.22 -33.11 -11.89
N SER A 3 -14.32 -32.36 -11.87
CA SER A 3 -14.29 -30.95 -11.49
C SER A 3 -13.80 -30.86 -10.05
N PRO A 4 -12.84 -29.99 -9.72
CA PRO A 4 -12.33 -29.89 -8.36
C PRO A 4 -13.49 -29.52 -7.40
N PRO A 5 -13.50 -30.07 -6.18
CA PRO A 5 -14.56 -29.82 -5.22
C PRO A 5 -14.67 -28.31 -4.94
N ASN A 6 -15.89 -27.77 -5.02
CA ASN A 6 -16.23 -26.39 -4.70
C ASN A 6 -15.92 -26.11 -3.22
N ARG A 7 -14.70 -25.64 -2.92
CA ARG A 7 -14.31 -25.24 -1.57
C ARG A 7 -14.98 -23.91 -1.25
N LYS A 8 -16.01 -23.93 -0.40
CA LYS A 8 -16.57 -22.73 0.19
C LYS A 8 -15.48 -22.05 1.03
N HIS A 9 -14.91 -20.97 0.52
CA HIS A 9 -14.03 -20.12 1.30
C HIS A 9 -14.89 -19.22 2.20
N PRO A 10 -14.69 -19.22 3.53
CA PRO A 10 -15.42 -18.30 4.39
C PRO A 10 -15.07 -16.86 4.00
N THR A 11 -16.10 -16.02 3.90
CA THR A 11 -15.94 -14.58 3.68
C THR A 11 -15.00 -14.01 4.73
N ALA A 12 -14.01 -13.23 4.30
CA ALA A 12 -13.07 -12.60 5.21
C ALA A 12 -13.84 -11.69 6.18
N GLY A 13 -13.76 -11.98 7.48
CA GLY A 13 -14.41 -11.19 8.52
C GLY A 13 -13.96 -9.73 8.47
N PHE A 14 -14.87 -8.82 8.84
CA PHE A 14 -14.66 -7.36 8.82
C PHE A 14 -13.34 -6.93 9.49
N PHE A 15 -13.01 -7.50 10.66
CA PHE A 15 -11.76 -7.22 11.39
C PHE A 15 -10.50 -7.57 10.61
N ARG A 16 -10.53 -8.63 9.81
CA ARG A 16 -9.37 -9.08 9.01
C ARG A 16 -9.11 -8.13 7.85
N ARG A 17 -10.17 -7.51 7.29
CA ARG A 17 -10.07 -6.44 6.28
C ARG A 17 -9.53 -5.14 6.88
N MET A 18 -9.97 -4.77 8.09
CA MET A 18 -9.42 -3.62 8.82
C MET A 18 -7.94 -3.81 9.18
N ALA A 19 -7.56 -5.01 9.64
CA ALA A 19 -6.18 -5.32 9.97
C ALA A 19 -5.27 -5.22 8.74
N ALA A 20 -5.70 -5.73 7.58
CA ALA A 20 -4.96 -5.57 6.33
C ALA A 20 -4.78 -4.09 5.93
N THR A 21 -5.85 -3.29 6.01
CA THR A 21 -5.80 -1.85 5.69
C THR A 21 -4.89 -1.07 6.64
N THR A 22 -4.95 -1.41 7.93
CA THR A 22 -4.09 -0.81 8.97
C THR A 22 -2.63 -1.17 8.72
N TYR A 23 -2.36 -2.41 8.32
CA TYR A 23 -1.02 -2.88 7.98
C TYR A 23 -0.47 -2.12 6.75
N ASP A 24 -1.29 -1.92 5.72
CA ASP A 24 -0.90 -1.13 4.55
C ASP A 24 -0.63 0.33 4.91
N ALA A 25 -1.41 0.93 5.83
CA ALA A 25 -1.15 2.28 6.34
C ALA A 25 0.20 2.37 7.09
N PHE A 26 0.54 1.39 7.92
CA PHE A 26 1.85 1.31 8.58
C PHE A 26 2.99 1.14 7.56
N LEU A 27 2.79 0.33 6.53
CA LEU A 27 3.76 0.15 5.44
C LEU A 27 4.02 1.46 4.71
N VAL A 28 2.97 2.19 4.33
CA VAL A 28 3.08 3.50 3.69
C VAL A 28 3.79 4.50 4.60
N ALA A 29 3.41 4.55 5.88
CA ALA A 29 4.07 5.43 6.85
C ALA A 29 5.55 5.10 6.99
N ALA A 30 5.92 3.81 7.07
CA ALA A 30 7.32 3.39 7.10
C ALA A 30 8.07 3.80 5.84
N ILE A 31 7.51 3.57 4.64
CA ILE A 31 8.13 3.98 3.38
C ILE A 31 8.33 5.50 3.33
N LEU A 32 7.31 6.27 3.74
CA LEU A 32 7.40 7.73 3.77
C LEU A 32 8.45 8.20 4.78
N LEU A 33 8.53 7.60 5.97
CA LEU A 33 9.57 7.91 6.96
C LEU A 33 10.96 7.60 6.42
N PHE A 34 11.16 6.43 5.80
CA PHE A 34 12.44 6.06 5.19
C PHE A 34 12.80 6.92 3.96
N ALA A 35 11.83 7.46 3.24
CA ALA A 35 12.07 8.44 2.19
C ALA A 35 12.38 9.84 2.76
N HIS A 36 11.78 10.19 3.90
CA HIS A 36 11.86 11.50 4.54
C HIS A 36 13.15 11.69 5.35
N LEU A 37 13.44 10.78 6.29
CA LEU A 37 14.53 10.88 7.27
C LEU A 37 15.93 11.07 6.64
N PRO A 38 16.37 10.24 5.67
CA PRO A 38 17.69 10.43 5.09
C PRO A 38 17.79 11.72 4.27
N LEU A 39 16.71 12.12 3.58
CA LEU A 39 16.67 13.42 2.90
C LEU A 39 16.79 14.57 3.90
N GLN A 40 16.09 14.51 5.03
CA GLN A 40 16.22 15.52 6.07
C GLN A 40 17.62 15.60 6.66
N LEU A 41 18.28 14.45 6.87
CA LEU A 41 19.64 14.39 7.39
C LEU A 41 20.66 14.93 6.38
N LEU A 42 20.47 14.66 5.08
CA LEU A 42 21.41 15.06 4.04
C LEU A 42 21.29 16.54 3.66
N PHE A 43 20.07 17.08 3.65
CA PHE A 43 19.78 18.44 3.17
C PHE A 43 19.71 19.49 4.28
N ASP A 44 19.81 19.06 5.54
CA ASP A 44 19.69 19.85 6.75
C ASP A 44 18.38 20.66 6.84
N THR A 45 17.59 20.43 7.89
CA THR A 45 16.19 20.87 7.98
C THR A 45 15.96 22.38 7.85
N ILE A 46 17.01 23.19 8.02
CA ILE A 46 17.01 24.64 7.85
C ILE A 46 16.87 25.06 6.38
N ALA A 47 17.29 24.21 5.43
CA ALA A 47 17.23 24.52 4.00
C ALA A 47 15.82 24.42 3.42
N ILE A 48 14.83 23.82 4.11
CA ILE A 48 13.45 23.68 3.59
C ILE A 48 12.48 24.44 4.51
N GLY A 49 12.75 25.72 4.80
CA GLY A 49 11.80 26.62 5.46
C GLY A 49 10.54 26.88 4.61
N PRO A 50 9.45 27.43 5.16
CA PRO A 50 8.20 27.73 4.44
C PRO A 50 8.41 28.48 3.12
N GLU A 51 9.45 29.32 3.08
CA GLU A 51 9.82 30.18 1.95
C GLU A 51 10.76 29.51 0.93
N HIS A 52 11.13 28.24 1.11
CA HIS A 52 12.13 27.61 0.25
C HIS A 52 11.53 27.13 -1.09
N PRO A 53 12.11 27.50 -2.25
CA PRO A 53 11.59 27.13 -3.58
C PRO A 53 11.44 25.62 -3.82
N TRP A 54 12.20 24.80 -3.10
CA TRP A 54 12.19 23.35 -3.25
C TRP A 54 11.06 22.63 -2.48
N ARG A 55 10.31 23.33 -1.63
CA ARG A 55 9.16 22.75 -0.89
C ARG A 55 8.12 22.04 -1.77
N PRO A 56 7.58 22.67 -2.83
CA PRO A 56 6.59 22.01 -3.68
C PRO A 56 7.16 20.77 -4.36
N ALA A 57 8.43 20.79 -4.78
CA ALA A 57 9.11 19.62 -5.35
C ALA A 57 9.24 18.49 -4.33
N TYR A 58 9.60 18.82 -3.08
CA TYR A 58 9.68 17.86 -1.98
C TYR A 58 8.31 17.24 -1.63
N GLN A 59 7.26 18.05 -1.59
CA GLN A 59 5.90 17.58 -1.35
C GLN A 59 5.39 16.69 -2.51
N LEU A 60 5.67 17.08 -3.75
CA LEU A 60 5.39 16.25 -4.93
C LEU A 60 6.15 14.92 -4.89
N TYR A 61 7.39 14.92 -4.40
CA TYR A 61 8.15 13.68 -4.19
C TYR A 61 7.45 12.75 -3.20
N LEU A 62 7.05 13.25 -2.02
CA LEU A 62 6.34 12.42 -1.02
C LEU A 62 4.99 11.92 -1.53
N ILE A 63 4.22 12.78 -2.21
CA ILE A 63 2.97 12.39 -2.86
C ILE A 63 3.24 11.37 -3.96
N GLY A 64 4.32 11.52 -4.73
CA GLY A 64 4.75 10.59 -5.76
C GLY A 64 5.09 9.22 -5.19
N VAL A 65 5.85 9.16 -4.09
CA VAL A 65 6.17 7.91 -3.39
C VAL A 65 4.89 7.23 -2.87
N TRP A 66 3.97 8.01 -2.30
CA TRP A 66 2.66 7.53 -1.88
C TRP A 66 1.87 6.96 -3.08
N PHE A 67 1.77 7.70 -4.18
CA PHE A 67 1.05 7.29 -5.37
C PHE A 67 1.69 6.08 -6.05
N LEU A 68 3.03 5.96 -6.04
CA LEU A 68 3.75 4.79 -6.53
C LEU A 68 3.41 3.53 -5.73
N TYR A 69 3.31 3.64 -4.41
CA TYR A 69 2.90 2.51 -3.57
C TYR A 69 1.47 2.06 -3.90
N PHE A 70 0.52 2.98 -3.96
CA PHE A 70 -0.88 2.65 -4.28
C PHE A 70 -1.03 2.20 -5.74
N GLY A 71 -0.32 2.80 -6.68
CA GLY A 71 -0.30 2.39 -8.08
C GLY A 71 0.31 1.00 -8.27
N TRP A 72 1.37 0.67 -7.53
CA TRP A 72 1.94 -0.68 -7.51
C TRP A 72 0.95 -1.71 -6.95
N CYS A 73 0.24 -1.35 -5.89
CA CYS A 73 -0.85 -2.16 -5.37
C CYS A 73 -1.96 -2.35 -6.40
N TRP A 74 -2.32 -1.29 -7.14
CA TRP A 74 -3.34 -1.31 -8.18
C TRP A 74 -2.96 -2.24 -9.34
N MET A 75 -1.71 -2.17 -9.81
CA MET A 75 -1.20 -3.07 -10.86
C MET A 75 -1.18 -4.55 -10.44
N ARG A 76 -1.04 -4.82 -9.14
CA ARG A 76 -0.98 -6.19 -8.61
C ARG A 76 -2.32 -6.75 -8.14
N GLY A 77 -3.38 -5.93 -8.07
CA GLY A 77 -4.72 -6.33 -7.64
C GLY A 77 -4.83 -6.79 -6.17
N GLN A 78 -3.74 -6.74 -5.40
CA GLN A 78 -3.69 -7.18 -4.01
C GLN A 78 -2.62 -6.38 -3.24
N THR A 79 -3.02 -5.79 -2.11
CA THR A 79 -2.10 -5.09 -1.22
C THR A 79 -1.19 -6.09 -0.49
N LEU A 80 -0.05 -5.60 0.00
CA LEU A 80 0.84 -6.40 0.85
C LEU A 80 0.14 -6.83 2.15
N GLY A 81 -0.73 -6.00 2.72
CA GLY A 81 -1.59 -6.33 3.85
C GLY A 81 -2.54 -7.47 3.53
N MET A 82 -3.18 -7.47 2.35
CA MET A 82 -4.01 -8.60 1.92
C MET A 82 -3.19 -9.90 1.76
N ARG A 83 -1.95 -9.82 1.26
CA ARG A 83 -1.03 -10.98 1.19
C ARG A 83 -0.61 -11.48 2.58
N ALA A 84 -0.26 -10.57 3.49
CA ALA A 84 0.18 -10.91 4.85
C ALA A 84 -0.91 -11.67 5.62
N TRP A 85 -2.17 -11.32 5.40
CA TRP A 85 -3.33 -11.96 6.04
C TRP A 85 -4.00 -13.05 5.19
N ARG A 86 -3.38 -13.48 4.09
CA ARG A 86 -3.93 -14.50 3.15
C ARG A 86 -5.37 -14.20 2.71
N ILE A 87 -5.68 -12.93 2.47
CA ILE A 87 -6.97 -12.48 1.95
C ILE A 87 -6.87 -12.47 0.43
N TYR A 88 -7.64 -13.33 -0.23
CA TYR A 88 -7.70 -13.40 -1.69
C TYR A 88 -9.03 -12.82 -2.16
N LEU A 89 -8.98 -11.96 -3.18
CA LEU A 89 -10.17 -11.56 -3.92
C LEU A 89 -10.58 -12.75 -4.79
N GLN A 90 -11.71 -13.37 -4.45
CA GLN A 90 -12.34 -14.41 -5.26
C GLN A 90 -13.52 -13.77 -5.98
N GLY A 91 -13.54 -13.82 -7.32
CA GLY A 91 -14.69 -13.36 -8.10
C GLY A 91 -15.92 -14.23 -7.82
N GLU A 92 -17.12 -13.70 -8.08
CA GLU A 92 -18.41 -14.36 -7.78
C GLU A 92 -18.54 -15.79 -8.34
N ASN A 93 -17.78 -16.13 -9.39
CA ASN A 93 -17.79 -17.46 -10.01
C ASN A 93 -16.67 -18.40 -9.54
N GLY A 94 -15.97 -18.11 -8.45
CA GLY A 94 -14.82 -18.91 -7.99
C GLY A 94 -13.59 -18.83 -8.90
N LYS A 95 -13.66 -18.05 -9.98
CA LYS A 95 -12.55 -17.72 -10.87
C LYS A 95 -11.90 -16.41 -10.46
N ALA A 96 -10.58 -16.35 -10.63
CA ALA A 96 -9.80 -15.12 -10.47
C ALA A 96 -10.39 -14.03 -11.36
N VAL A 97 -10.60 -12.85 -10.77
CA VAL A 97 -11.02 -11.66 -11.50
C VAL A 97 -9.92 -11.38 -12.53
N THR A 98 -10.26 -11.54 -13.81
CA THR A 98 -9.39 -11.17 -14.93
C THR A 98 -9.88 -9.84 -15.46
#